data_AF-A0AAV0RRK6-F1
#
_entry.id   AF-A0AAV0RRK6-F1
#
_cell.length_a   1.000
_cell.length_b   1.000
_cell.length_c   1.000
_cell.angle_alpha   90.00
_cell.angle_beta   90.00
_cell.angle_gamma   90.00
#
_symmetry.space_group_name_H-M   'P 1'
#
loop_
_entity.id
_entity.type
_entity.pdbx_description
1 polymer ?
#
loop_
_entity_poly.entity_id
_entity_poly.type
_entity_poly.pdbx_seq_one_letter_code
_entity_poly.pdbx_strand_id
1 'polypeptide(L)'
;MGSISETPGYDRQAELKTFDESQAGVKGLIDSGITEIPSIFHIPPHLVDARPVVGPSDGFTIPIIDLAGASGEKRKQIVEEIREASAKWGCFQVVNHGAPLRVLEGMDVAVRGFFDLDLEEKKEFFGRDTTKRIALEYCKEVLKVGDVIILELLSEALGLNPNQLKEMGCAKGIYVVSHYYPACPQPELTQGTSLHQDNDFITVLYQDHNGGLQFLHQDHWVDVPPVQGLLSSTLEICSRQLYFRFLSTLIRLC
;
A
#
# COMPACT_ATOMS: atom_id res chain seq x y z
N MET A 1 -5.49 3.00 -33.92
CA MET A 1 -6.08 1.64 -33.83
C MET A 1 -5.07 0.68 -34.43
N GLY A 2 -4.22 0.09 -33.58
CA GLY A 2 -3.24 -0.93 -33.97
C GLY A 2 -3.50 -2.17 -33.12
N SER A 3 -3.75 -3.29 -33.78
CA SER A 3 -4.19 -4.56 -33.23
C SER A 3 -3.20 -5.13 -32.22
N ILE A 4 -3.73 -5.53 -31.06
CA ILE A 4 -3.08 -6.45 -30.12
C ILE A 4 -2.84 -7.75 -30.90
N SER A 5 -1.59 -8.23 -30.96
CA SER A 5 -1.32 -9.57 -31.45
C SER A 5 -1.79 -10.56 -30.39
N GLU A 6 -3.09 -10.84 -30.36
CA GLU A 6 -3.65 -11.97 -29.64
C GLU A 6 -3.09 -13.24 -30.29
N THR A 7 -2.45 -14.09 -29.48
CA THR A 7 -2.06 -15.43 -29.90
C THR A 7 -3.31 -16.13 -30.45
N PRO A 8 -3.31 -16.66 -31.69
CA PRO A 8 -4.53 -17.21 -32.28
C PRO A 8 -5.11 -18.33 -31.40
N GLY A 9 -6.31 -18.11 -30.87
CA GLY A 9 -7.01 -19.08 -30.00
C GLY A 9 -6.81 -18.90 -28.49
N TYR A 10 -6.10 -17.87 -28.03
CA TYR A 10 -6.02 -17.54 -26.60
C TYR A 10 -7.28 -16.80 -26.13
N ASP A 11 -8.05 -17.41 -25.23
CA ASP A 11 -9.22 -16.80 -24.59
C ASP A 11 -8.88 -16.38 -23.15
N ARG A 12 -8.47 -15.12 -22.99
CA ARG A 12 -8.16 -14.53 -21.69
C ARG A 12 -9.35 -14.55 -20.72
N GLN A 13 -10.58 -14.42 -21.22
CA GLN A 13 -11.76 -14.39 -20.36
C GLN A 13 -12.06 -15.78 -19.78
N ALA A 14 -11.90 -16.83 -20.59
CA ALA A 14 -12.04 -18.20 -20.13
C ALA A 14 -10.97 -18.56 -19.09
N GLU A 15 -9.72 -18.11 -19.28
CA GLU A 15 -8.64 -18.34 -18.31
C GLU A 15 -8.90 -17.60 -16.99
N LEU A 16 -9.28 -16.32 -17.04
CA LEU A 16 -9.66 -15.56 -15.84
C LEU A 16 -10.80 -16.22 -15.09
N LYS A 17 -11.85 -16.62 -15.81
CA LYS A 17 -13.00 -17.31 -15.20
C LYS A 17 -12.57 -18.59 -14.51
N THR A 18 -11.72 -19.40 -15.17
CA THR A 18 -11.18 -20.64 -14.60
C THR A 18 -10.37 -20.36 -13.32
N PHE A 19 -9.55 -19.32 -13.34
CA PHE A 19 -8.77 -18.89 -12.18
C PHE A 19 -9.68 -18.44 -11.02
N ASP A 20 -10.66 -17.58 -11.28
CA ASP A 20 -11.60 -17.08 -10.28
C ASP A 20 -12.45 -18.21 -9.67
N GLU A 21 -12.93 -19.15 -10.51
CA GLU A 21 -13.71 -20.32 -10.07
C GLU A 21 -12.89 -21.30 -9.22
N SER A 22 -11.56 -21.32 -9.35
CA SER A 22 -10.69 -22.14 -8.50
C SER A 22 -10.72 -21.69 -7.04
N GLN A 23 -10.96 -20.39 -6.81
CA GLN A 23 -10.89 -19.74 -5.49
C GLN A 23 -9.54 -19.95 -4.77
N ALA A 24 -8.50 -20.44 -5.46
CA ALA A 24 -7.20 -20.75 -4.88
C ALA A 24 -6.33 -19.50 -4.70
N GLY A 25 -6.64 -18.44 -5.45
CA GLY A 25 -5.84 -17.22 -5.53
C GLY A 25 -4.44 -17.49 -6.09
N VAL A 26 -3.62 -16.45 -6.14
CA VAL A 26 -2.24 -16.55 -6.68
C VAL A 26 -1.38 -17.46 -5.81
N LYS A 27 -1.55 -17.45 -4.47
CA LYS A 27 -0.81 -18.35 -3.57
C LYS A 27 -1.08 -19.83 -3.91
N GLY A 28 -2.33 -20.21 -4.14
CA GLY A 28 -2.65 -21.60 -4.50
C GLY A 28 -2.04 -22.04 -5.83
N LEU A 29 -1.88 -21.13 -6.79
CA LEU A 29 -1.11 -21.40 -8.01
C LEU A 29 0.36 -21.69 -7.68
N ILE A 30 1.00 -20.85 -6.87
CA ILE A 30 2.40 -21.03 -6.47
C ILE A 30 2.58 -22.32 -5.67
N ASP A 31 1.70 -22.60 -4.70
CA ASP A 31 1.73 -23.82 -3.88
C ASP A 31 1.58 -25.10 -4.73
N SER A 32 0.94 -25.01 -5.91
CA SER A 32 0.84 -26.13 -6.85
C SER A 32 2.15 -26.46 -7.60
N GLY A 33 3.18 -25.63 -7.43
CA GLY A 33 4.51 -25.84 -8.00
C GLY A 33 4.67 -25.37 -9.44
N ILE A 34 3.90 -24.36 -9.87
CA ILE A 34 4.07 -23.79 -11.21
C ILE A 34 5.48 -23.22 -11.40
N THR A 35 6.04 -23.44 -12.58
CA THR A 35 7.31 -22.83 -13.01
C THR A 35 7.10 -21.69 -13.99
N GLU A 36 5.92 -21.61 -14.59
CA GLU A 36 5.51 -20.55 -15.51
C GLU A 36 4.20 -19.94 -15.02
N ILE A 37 4.10 -18.62 -15.03
CA ILE A 37 2.88 -17.93 -14.61
C ILE A 37 1.83 -17.97 -15.73
N PRO A 38 0.53 -18.08 -15.39
CA PRO A 38 -0.54 -17.95 -16.37
C PRO A 38 -0.48 -16.62 -17.14
N SER A 39 -0.82 -16.65 -18.43
CA SER A 39 -0.71 -15.48 -19.32
C SER A 39 -1.62 -14.33 -18.90
N ILE A 40 -2.69 -14.60 -18.13
CA ILE A 40 -3.53 -13.57 -17.50
C ILE A 40 -2.76 -12.61 -16.60
N PHE A 41 -1.61 -13.02 -16.04
CA PHE A 41 -0.75 -12.22 -15.15
C PHE A 41 0.38 -11.50 -15.89
N HIS A 42 0.57 -11.77 -17.19
CA HIS A 42 1.60 -11.09 -17.97
C HIS A 42 1.23 -9.62 -18.15
N ILE A 43 2.16 -8.71 -17.82
CA ILE A 43 2.02 -7.31 -18.17
C ILE A 43 2.13 -7.20 -19.69
N PRO A 44 1.11 -6.67 -20.39
CA PRO A 44 1.21 -6.43 -21.82
C PRO A 44 2.42 -5.54 -22.14
N PRO A 45 3.19 -5.81 -23.20
CA PRO A 45 4.43 -5.07 -23.48
C PRO A 45 4.28 -3.54 -23.57
N HIS A 46 3.10 -3.06 -23.97
CA HIS A 46 2.78 -1.63 -24.07
C HIS A 46 2.43 -0.97 -22.72
N LEU A 47 2.23 -1.76 -21.67
CA LEU A 47 1.98 -1.31 -20.29
C LEU A 47 3.22 -1.45 -19.40
N VAL A 48 4.30 -2.04 -19.93
CA VAL A 48 5.58 -2.11 -19.22
C VAL A 48 6.14 -0.71 -19.10
N ASP A 49 6.29 -0.26 -17.86
CA ASP A 49 6.91 1.03 -17.57
C ASP A 49 8.42 0.88 -17.45
N ALA A 50 9.13 1.39 -18.46
CA ALA A 50 10.57 1.30 -18.60
C ALA A 50 11.35 2.42 -17.89
N ARG A 51 10.68 3.25 -17.06
CA ARG A 51 11.37 4.25 -16.26
C ARG A 51 12.36 3.60 -15.28
N PRO A 52 13.53 4.23 -15.04
CA PRO A 52 14.53 3.70 -14.14
C PRO A 52 14.00 3.60 -12.71
N VAL A 53 14.44 2.56 -12.01
CA VAL A 53 14.25 2.42 -10.57
C VAL A 53 15.48 2.97 -9.87
N VAL A 54 15.27 3.84 -8.89
CA VAL A 54 16.29 4.48 -8.06
C VAL A 54 15.98 4.23 -6.59
N GLY A 55 17.02 4.21 -5.76
CA GLY A 55 16.86 4.04 -4.32
C GLY A 55 17.77 4.96 -3.50
N PRO A 56 17.94 4.64 -2.20
CA PRO A 56 18.80 5.42 -1.31
C PRO A 56 20.25 5.55 -1.81
N SER A 57 20.77 4.52 -2.50
CA SER A 57 22.11 4.52 -3.12
C SER A 57 22.27 5.57 -4.22
N ASP A 58 21.18 5.95 -4.86
CA ASP A 58 21.14 6.92 -5.97
C ASP A 58 20.85 8.35 -5.48
N GLY A 59 20.77 8.55 -4.16
CA GLY A 59 20.42 9.83 -3.54
C GLY A 59 18.92 10.10 -3.43
N PHE A 60 18.08 9.13 -3.80
CA PHE A 60 16.63 9.21 -3.65
C PHE A 60 16.21 8.57 -2.33
N THR A 61 16.12 9.39 -1.29
CA THR A 61 15.65 8.95 0.04
C THR A 61 14.33 9.63 0.36
N ILE A 62 13.30 8.81 0.58
CA ILE A 62 12.00 9.27 1.05
C ILE A 62 12.14 9.91 2.44
N PRO A 63 11.42 11.01 2.76
CA PRO A 63 11.48 11.61 4.09
C PRO A 63 10.99 10.64 5.17
N ILE A 64 11.72 10.56 6.27
CA ILE A 64 11.32 9.83 7.48
C ILE A 64 11.02 10.88 8.56
N ILE A 65 9.79 10.90 9.06
CA ILE A 65 9.30 11.90 10.02
C ILE A 65 9.17 11.26 11.40
N ASP A 66 9.80 11.87 12.41
CA ASP A 66 9.72 11.42 13.79
C ASP A 66 8.52 12.05 14.51
N LEU A 67 7.51 11.22 14.80
CA LEU A 67 6.30 11.67 15.49
C LEU A 67 6.47 11.75 17.03
N ALA A 68 7.66 11.46 17.56
CA ALA A 68 7.95 11.66 18.97
C ALA A 68 7.76 13.13 19.37
N GLY A 69 6.77 13.39 20.24
CA GLY A 69 6.44 14.75 20.66
C GLY A 69 5.48 15.50 19.75
N ALA A 70 4.77 14.81 18.84
CA ALA A 70 3.69 15.38 18.03
C ALA A 70 2.56 16.04 18.85
N SER A 71 2.39 15.65 20.12
CA SER A 71 1.45 16.27 21.06
C SER A 71 2.06 17.36 21.96
N GLY A 72 3.31 17.75 21.71
CA GLY A 72 4.07 18.66 22.58
C GLY A 72 4.90 19.68 21.80
N GLU A 73 6.07 20.02 22.32
CA GLU A 73 6.90 21.15 21.84
C GLU A 73 7.36 21.00 20.38
N LYS A 74 7.53 19.76 19.90
CA LYS A 74 7.97 19.46 18.53
C LYS A 74 6.86 19.55 17.47
N ARG A 75 5.59 19.71 17.87
CA ARG A 75 4.45 19.66 16.94
C ARG A 75 4.61 20.58 15.73
N LYS A 76 5.03 21.83 15.95
CA LYS A 76 5.21 22.81 14.86
C LYS A 76 6.26 22.37 13.84
N GLN A 77 7.36 21.79 14.31
CA GLN A 77 8.41 21.26 13.43
C GLN A 77 7.88 20.06 12.63
N ILE A 78 7.21 19.12 13.29
CA ILE A 78 6.63 17.92 12.67
C ILE A 78 5.60 18.31 11.60
N VAL A 79 4.74 19.30 11.88
CA VAL A 79 3.76 19.82 10.91
C VAL A 79 4.45 20.37 9.66
N GLU A 80 5.59 21.04 9.81
CA GLU A 80 6.33 21.58 8.67
C GLU A 80 7.04 20.47 7.87
N GLU A 81 7.64 19.49 8.55
CA GLU A 81 8.21 18.31 7.89
C GLU A 81 7.15 17.55 7.06
N ILE A 82 5.95 17.39 7.62
CA ILE A 82 4.81 16.79 6.91
C ILE A 82 4.41 17.65 5.71
N ARG A 83 4.30 18.98 5.87
CA ARG A 83 3.97 19.90 4.78
C ARG A 83 4.95 19.77 3.63
N GLU A 84 6.25 19.81 3.91
CA GLU A 84 7.30 19.71 2.91
C GLU A 84 7.31 18.34 2.23
N ALA A 85 7.20 17.26 3.00
CA ALA A 85 7.18 15.90 2.49
C ALA A 85 5.96 15.66 1.58
N SER A 86 4.77 16.06 2.02
CA SER A 86 3.55 15.95 1.22
C SER A 86 3.56 16.79 -0.05
N ALA A 87 4.14 17.99 -0.01
CA ALA A 87 4.20 18.88 -1.18
C ALA A 87 5.25 18.43 -2.20
N LYS A 88 6.39 17.90 -1.74
CA LYS A 88 7.50 17.52 -2.61
C LYS A 88 7.38 16.08 -3.10
N TRP A 89 7.06 15.15 -2.22
CA TRP A 89 7.14 13.72 -2.48
C TRP A 89 5.77 13.07 -2.65
N GLY A 90 4.73 13.62 -2.01
CA GLY A 90 3.41 12.96 -1.96
C GLY A 90 3.42 11.61 -1.24
N CYS A 91 4.51 11.30 -0.53
CA CYS A 91 4.74 10.08 0.23
C CYS A 91 5.85 10.33 1.27
N PHE A 92 5.76 9.73 2.46
CA PHE A 92 6.80 9.74 3.49
C PHE A 92 6.71 8.50 4.38
N GLN A 93 7.69 8.29 5.27
CA GLN A 93 7.65 7.27 6.32
C GLN A 93 7.56 7.94 7.69
N VAL A 94 7.06 7.23 8.71
CA VAL A 94 6.97 7.76 10.08
C VAL A 94 7.57 6.81 11.12
N VAL A 95 8.29 7.36 12.08
CA VAL A 95 8.77 6.63 13.28
C VAL A 95 8.04 7.13 14.53
N ASN A 96 8.11 6.36 15.61
CA ASN A 96 7.60 6.76 16.93
C ASN A 96 6.13 7.23 16.91
N HIS A 97 5.32 6.65 16.01
CA HIS A 97 3.90 6.94 15.82
C HIS A 97 3.01 6.46 16.99
N GLY A 98 3.57 5.72 17.94
CA GLY A 98 2.88 5.29 19.17
C GLY A 98 2.08 4.00 19.05
N ALA A 99 2.05 3.34 17.88
CA ALA A 99 1.49 2.00 17.76
C ALA A 99 2.47 0.97 18.37
N PRO A 100 2.01 0.05 19.24
CA PRO A 100 2.91 -0.93 19.84
C PRO A 100 3.46 -1.91 18.80
N LEU A 101 4.78 -2.12 18.77
CA LEU A 101 5.44 -3.04 17.83
C LEU A 101 4.81 -4.44 17.82
N ARG A 102 4.46 -4.97 19.00
CA ARG A 102 3.78 -6.26 19.14
C ARG A 102 2.47 -6.39 18.34
N VAL A 103 1.76 -5.27 18.11
CA VAL A 103 0.50 -5.26 17.35
C VAL A 103 0.79 -5.33 15.86
N LEU A 104 1.86 -4.68 15.40
CA LEU A 104 2.32 -4.73 14.01
C LEU A 104 2.86 -6.12 13.66
N GLU A 105 3.76 -6.65 14.49
CA GLU A 105 4.30 -8.01 14.33
C GLU A 105 3.20 -9.08 14.45
N GLY A 106 2.24 -8.88 15.36
CA GLY A 106 1.07 -9.76 15.49
C GLY A 106 0.20 -9.78 14.24
N MET A 107 0.12 -8.66 13.51
CA MET A 107 -0.59 -8.59 12.22
C MET A 107 0.14 -9.39 11.14
N ASP A 108 1.48 -9.31 11.05
CA ASP A 108 2.24 -10.14 10.11
C ASP A 108 2.00 -11.63 10.33
N VAL A 109 2.05 -12.06 11.59
CA VAL A 109 1.78 -13.45 11.97
C VAL A 109 0.35 -13.85 11.60
N ALA A 110 -0.63 -12.98 11.85
CA ALA A 110 -2.03 -13.25 11.56
C ALA A 110 -2.32 -13.30 10.05
N VAL A 111 -1.75 -12.40 9.25
CA VAL A 111 -1.88 -12.39 7.79
C VAL A 111 -1.24 -13.63 7.20
N ARG A 112 0.01 -13.94 7.56
CA ARG A 112 0.69 -15.16 7.10
C ARG A 112 -0.11 -16.41 7.48
N GLY A 113 -0.52 -16.51 8.75
CA GLY A 113 -1.33 -17.61 9.24
C GLY A 113 -2.65 -17.77 8.48
N PHE A 114 -3.31 -16.67 8.10
CA PHE A 114 -4.52 -16.70 7.27
C PHE A 114 -4.24 -17.23 5.86
N PHE A 115 -3.19 -16.74 5.20
CA PHE A 115 -2.86 -17.16 3.83
C PHE A 115 -2.31 -18.61 3.78
N ASP A 116 -1.75 -19.11 4.89
CA ASP A 116 -1.28 -20.49 5.06
C ASP A 116 -2.39 -21.49 5.42
N LEU A 117 -3.63 -21.05 5.70
CA LEU A 117 -4.77 -21.94 5.87
C LEU A 117 -5.01 -22.78 4.61
N ASP A 118 -5.61 -23.96 4.80
CA ASP A 118 -6.03 -24.81 3.69
C ASP A 118 -7.10 -24.10 2.84
N LEU A 119 -7.18 -24.46 1.56
CA LEU A 119 -8.09 -23.83 0.61
C LEU A 119 -9.55 -23.89 1.08
N GLU A 120 -9.99 -25.02 1.63
CA GLU A 120 -11.37 -25.19 2.10
C GLU A 120 -11.69 -24.28 3.28
N GLU A 121 -10.73 -24.04 4.18
CA GLU A 121 -10.89 -23.08 5.28
C GLU A 121 -10.89 -21.63 4.76
N LYS A 122 -10.00 -21.31 3.80
CA LYS A 122 -9.99 -19.98 3.17
C LYS A 122 -11.29 -19.70 2.43
N LYS A 123 -11.95 -20.73 1.90
CA LYS A 123 -13.19 -20.56 1.14
C LYS A 123 -14.35 -20.02 1.95
N GLU A 124 -14.37 -20.29 3.25
CA GLU A 124 -15.35 -19.71 4.17
C GLU A 124 -15.24 -18.18 4.26
N PHE A 125 -14.11 -17.60 3.83
CA PHE A 125 -13.86 -16.17 3.81
C PHE A 125 -14.10 -15.52 2.43
N PHE A 126 -14.51 -16.27 1.40
CA PHE A 126 -14.98 -15.69 0.13
C PHE A 126 -16.36 -15.05 0.33
N GLY A 127 -16.36 -13.83 0.89
CA GLY A 127 -17.55 -13.05 1.18
C GLY A 127 -17.22 -11.75 1.91
N ARG A 128 -18.22 -10.92 2.19
CA ARG A 128 -18.06 -9.64 2.93
C ARG A 128 -18.21 -9.80 4.45
N ASP A 129 -17.86 -10.96 5.01
CA ASP A 129 -17.94 -11.15 6.46
C ASP A 129 -16.65 -10.67 7.14
N THR A 130 -16.75 -9.61 7.94
CA THR A 130 -15.63 -8.86 8.53
C THR A 130 -15.40 -9.18 10.00
N THR A 131 -16.04 -10.22 10.54
CA THR A 131 -16.22 -10.38 12.00
C THR A 131 -15.04 -11.03 12.76
N LYS A 132 -13.83 -11.10 12.19
CA LYS A 132 -12.66 -11.75 12.86
C LYS A 132 -11.90 -10.81 13.80
N ARG A 133 -11.66 -11.30 15.02
CA ARG A 133 -11.20 -10.55 16.21
C ARG A 133 -9.80 -9.92 16.11
N ILE A 134 -8.87 -10.51 15.36
CA ILE A 134 -7.48 -10.03 15.28
C ILE A 134 -7.35 -8.82 14.34
N ALA A 135 -8.09 -8.81 13.22
CA ALA A 135 -8.20 -7.63 12.36
C ALA A 135 -8.68 -6.41 13.18
N LEU A 136 -9.63 -6.60 14.10
CA LEU A 136 -10.19 -5.51 14.91
C LEU A 136 -9.17 -4.83 15.85
N GLU A 137 -8.21 -5.54 16.41
CA GLU A 137 -7.21 -4.94 17.33
C GLU A 137 -6.16 -4.11 16.59
N TYR A 138 -5.62 -4.64 15.50
CA TYR A 138 -4.73 -3.88 14.62
C TYR A 138 -5.46 -2.70 13.97
N CYS A 139 -6.68 -2.91 13.47
CA CYS A 139 -7.50 -1.82 12.94
C CYS A 139 -7.59 -0.71 13.98
N LYS A 140 -7.87 -0.99 15.26
CA LYS A 140 -7.94 0.05 16.30
C LYS A 140 -6.64 0.84 16.47
N GLU A 141 -5.48 0.19 16.47
CA GLU A 141 -4.20 0.89 16.66
C GLU A 141 -3.77 1.67 15.42
N VAL A 142 -3.94 1.12 14.21
CA VAL A 142 -3.67 1.83 12.95
C VAL A 142 -4.64 2.97 12.74
N LEU A 143 -5.92 2.78 13.09
CA LEU A 143 -6.91 3.84 13.16
C LEU A 143 -6.45 4.95 14.10
N LYS A 144 -5.97 4.64 15.30
CA LYS A 144 -5.49 5.68 16.21
C LYS A 144 -4.33 6.49 15.62
N VAL A 145 -3.40 5.86 14.90
CA VAL A 145 -2.29 6.56 14.22
C VAL A 145 -2.82 7.41 13.05
N GLY A 146 -3.56 6.81 12.13
CA GLY A 146 -4.07 7.46 10.91
C GLY A 146 -5.16 8.49 11.17
N ASP A 147 -6.21 8.10 11.90
CA ASP A 147 -7.37 8.93 12.26
C ASP A 147 -6.95 10.09 13.15
N VAL A 148 -6.25 9.83 14.27
CA VAL A 148 -6.07 10.87 15.28
C VAL A 148 -4.86 11.75 15.02
N ILE A 149 -3.67 11.16 14.90
CA ILE A 149 -2.43 11.93 14.89
C ILE A 149 -2.18 12.51 13.50
N ILE A 150 -2.29 11.69 12.46
CA ILE A 150 -1.88 12.12 11.13
C ILE A 150 -2.88 13.13 10.54
N LEU A 151 -4.21 12.89 10.59
CA LEU A 151 -5.19 13.87 10.08
C LEU A 151 -5.13 15.22 10.80
N GLU A 152 -4.77 15.26 12.08
CA GLU A 152 -4.59 16.53 12.80
C GLU A 152 -3.36 17.29 12.31
N LEU A 153 -2.23 16.60 12.22
CA LEU A 153 -0.98 17.19 11.71
C LEU A 153 -1.14 17.62 10.25
N LEU A 154 -1.86 16.86 9.43
CA LEU A 154 -2.21 17.22 8.06
C LEU A 154 -3.11 18.44 7.97
N SER A 155 -4.11 18.53 8.85
CA SER A 155 -4.98 19.71 8.90
C SER A 155 -4.16 20.97 9.17
N GLU A 156 -3.24 20.92 10.14
CA GLU A 156 -2.32 22.02 10.42
C GLU A 156 -1.31 22.27 9.28
N ALA A 157 -0.83 21.21 8.64
CA ALA A 157 0.01 21.29 7.45
C ALA A 157 -0.76 21.89 6.25
N LEU A 158 -2.09 21.94 6.27
CA LEU A 158 -2.89 22.68 5.30
C LEU A 158 -3.20 24.12 5.74
N GLY A 159 -2.87 24.49 6.98
CA GLY A 159 -3.25 25.76 7.60
C GLY A 159 -4.70 25.77 8.09
N LEU A 160 -5.28 24.59 8.33
CA LEU A 160 -6.64 24.40 8.83
C LEU A 160 -6.64 24.20 10.34
N ASN A 161 -7.82 24.26 10.95
CA ASN A 161 -8.02 23.80 12.33
C ASN A 161 -7.66 22.30 12.42
N PRO A 162 -7.01 21.82 13.50
CA PRO A 162 -6.55 20.43 13.61
C PRO A 162 -7.65 19.37 13.39
N ASN A 163 -8.90 19.68 13.73
CA ASN A 163 -10.02 18.75 13.57
C ASN A 163 -10.76 18.87 12.23
N GLN A 164 -10.38 19.81 11.36
CA GLN A 164 -11.14 20.15 10.16
C GLN A 164 -11.32 18.95 9.22
N LEU A 165 -10.25 18.18 8.95
CA LEU A 165 -10.33 17.02 8.06
C LEU A 165 -11.21 15.90 8.65
N LYS A 166 -11.16 15.70 9.97
CA LYS A 166 -12.02 14.74 10.67
C LYS A 166 -13.50 15.14 10.56
N GLU A 167 -13.80 16.41 10.79
CA GLU A 167 -15.16 16.96 10.69
C GLU A 167 -15.72 16.86 9.27
N MET A 168 -14.87 17.02 8.26
CA MET A 168 -15.20 16.78 6.85
C MET A 168 -15.47 15.30 6.52
N GLY A 169 -15.17 14.39 7.45
CA GLY A 169 -15.37 12.96 7.26
C GLY A 169 -14.22 12.26 6.54
N CYS A 170 -13.02 12.87 6.45
CA CYS A 170 -11.84 12.21 5.88
C CYS A 170 -11.43 10.95 6.66
N ALA A 171 -11.85 10.83 7.92
CA ALA A 171 -11.69 9.64 8.75
C ALA A 171 -12.82 8.60 8.61
N LYS A 172 -13.86 8.87 7.81
CA LYS A 172 -14.99 7.94 7.64
C LYS A 172 -14.69 6.95 6.53
N GLY A 173 -15.17 5.72 6.70
CA GLY A 173 -15.05 4.69 5.66
C GLY A 173 -13.67 4.04 5.60
N ILE A 174 -13.03 3.82 6.76
CA ILE A 174 -11.75 3.12 6.80
C ILE A 174 -11.92 1.69 6.25
N TYR A 175 -11.06 1.36 5.30
CA TYR A 175 -10.92 0.03 4.74
C TYR A 175 -9.52 -0.49 5.06
N VAL A 176 -9.43 -1.72 5.54
CA VAL A 176 -8.14 -2.38 5.79
C VAL A 176 -8.02 -3.52 4.80
N VAL A 177 -6.94 -3.48 4.02
CA VAL A 177 -6.59 -4.50 3.04
C VAL A 177 -5.30 -5.16 3.48
N SER A 178 -5.30 -6.50 3.49
CA SER A 178 -4.11 -7.30 3.71
C SER A 178 -3.70 -7.93 2.39
N HIS A 179 -2.63 -7.43 1.79
CA HIS A 179 -2.05 -8.01 0.58
C HIS A 179 -1.05 -9.10 0.94
N TYR A 180 -1.00 -10.16 0.13
CA TYR A 180 -0.01 -11.24 0.26
C TYR A 180 0.54 -11.56 -1.12
N TYR A 181 1.84 -11.33 -1.29
CA TYR A 181 2.57 -11.52 -2.54
C TYR A 181 3.46 -12.77 -2.40
N PRO A 182 3.04 -13.94 -2.94
CA PRO A 182 3.88 -15.14 -2.92
C PRO A 182 5.09 -14.96 -3.86
N ALA A 183 6.16 -15.73 -3.63
CA ALA A 183 7.32 -15.73 -4.51
C ALA A 183 6.91 -16.14 -5.94
N CYS A 184 7.17 -15.26 -6.91
CA CYS A 184 6.84 -15.46 -8.31
C CYS A 184 7.98 -16.16 -9.05
N PRO A 185 7.73 -17.21 -9.86
CA PRO A 185 8.78 -17.87 -10.65
C PRO A 185 9.24 -17.02 -11.85
N GLN A 186 8.42 -16.07 -12.31
CA GLN A 186 8.71 -15.17 -13.44
C GLN A 186 8.36 -13.71 -13.08
N PRO A 187 9.04 -13.11 -12.07
CA PRO A 187 8.71 -11.78 -11.58
C PRO A 187 8.84 -10.69 -12.65
N GLU A 188 9.69 -10.89 -13.66
CA GLU A 188 9.90 -9.95 -14.78
C GLU A 188 8.70 -9.84 -15.73
N LEU A 189 7.77 -10.81 -15.69
CA LEU A 189 6.58 -10.82 -16.54
C LEU A 189 5.36 -10.21 -15.84
N THR A 190 5.43 -9.95 -14.54
CA THR A 190 4.27 -9.52 -13.74
C THR A 190 4.64 -8.40 -12.76
N GLN A 191 3.65 -7.97 -11.98
CA GLN A 191 3.82 -7.01 -10.88
C GLN A 191 2.81 -7.34 -9.78
N GLY A 192 3.17 -7.08 -8.53
CA GLY A 192 2.28 -7.33 -7.40
C GLY A 192 0.98 -6.54 -7.50
N THR A 193 1.07 -5.26 -7.82
CA THR A 193 -0.10 -4.40 -8.08
C THR A 193 0.14 -3.54 -9.32
N SER A 194 -0.91 -3.32 -10.11
CA SER A 194 -0.86 -2.43 -11.27
C SER A 194 -0.52 -1.00 -10.88
N LEU A 195 0.01 -0.24 -11.85
CA LEU A 195 0.18 1.22 -11.74
C LEU A 195 -1.16 1.88 -11.36
N HIS A 196 -1.21 2.54 -10.20
CA HIS A 196 -2.41 3.24 -9.74
C HIS A 196 -2.08 4.43 -8.84
N GLN A 197 -3.09 5.25 -8.63
CA GLN A 197 -3.16 6.22 -7.55
C GLN A 197 -4.28 5.73 -6.62
N ASP A 198 -4.10 5.86 -5.32
CA ASP A 198 -5.13 5.53 -4.36
C ASP A 198 -6.32 6.48 -4.52
N ASN A 199 -7.52 5.97 -4.23
CA ASN A 199 -8.75 6.76 -4.32
C ASN A 199 -9.21 7.31 -2.96
N ASP A 200 -8.44 7.04 -1.89
CA ASP A 200 -8.75 7.47 -0.53
C ASP A 200 -8.06 8.80 -0.16
N PHE A 201 -8.36 9.33 1.02
CA PHE A 201 -7.76 10.60 1.46
C PHE A 201 -6.34 10.41 2.00
N ILE A 202 -6.10 9.28 2.65
CA ILE A 202 -4.83 8.90 3.26
C ILE A 202 -4.76 7.37 3.35
N THR A 203 -3.73 6.81 2.71
CA THR A 203 -3.34 5.43 2.97
C THR A 203 -2.33 5.38 4.12
N VAL A 204 -2.39 4.33 4.94
CA VAL A 204 -1.36 4.01 5.94
C VAL A 204 -0.92 2.57 5.67
N LEU A 205 0.28 2.42 5.13
CA LEU A 205 0.84 1.11 4.80
C LEU A 205 1.69 0.56 5.95
N TYR A 206 1.70 -0.75 6.08
CA TYR A 206 2.68 -1.48 6.85
C TYR A 206 3.27 -2.53 5.91
N GLN A 207 4.59 -2.53 5.75
CA GLN A 207 5.32 -3.47 4.91
C GLN A 207 6.01 -4.50 5.78
N ASP A 208 6.11 -5.73 5.27
CA ASP A 208 7.01 -6.71 5.86
C ASP A 208 8.47 -6.39 5.51
N HIS A 209 9.39 -7.26 5.89
CA HIS A 209 10.82 -7.08 5.65
C HIS A 209 11.24 -7.21 4.18
N ASN A 210 10.36 -7.66 3.27
CA ASN A 210 10.69 -7.84 1.86
C ASN A 210 10.51 -6.53 1.06
N GLY A 211 9.56 -5.69 1.45
CA GLY A 211 9.34 -4.41 0.79
C GLY A 211 8.59 -4.53 -0.53
N GLY A 212 9.14 -3.93 -1.60
CA GLY A 212 8.58 -3.96 -2.96
C GLY A 212 7.76 -2.73 -3.37
N LEU A 213 7.52 -1.79 -2.44
CA LEU A 213 6.80 -0.56 -2.73
C LEU A 213 7.67 0.40 -3.54
N GLN A 214 7.11 0.87 -4.66
CA GLN A 214 7.72 1.90 -5.48
C GLN A 214 6.72 3.00 -5.79
N PHE A 215 7.20 4.24 -5.82
CA PHE A 215 6.40 5.40 -6.19
C PHE A 215 7.09 6.23 -7.26
N LEU A 216 6.31 6.89 -8.11
CA LEU A 216 6.85 7.70 -9.19
C LEU A 216 7.20 9.10 -8.70
N HIS A 217 8.47 9.49 -8.82
CA HIS A 217 8.94 10.84 -8.51
C HIS A 217 9.94 11.33 -9.55
N GLN A 218 9.70 12.51 -10.13
CA GLN A 218 10.58 13.14 -11.12
C GLN A 218 11.00 12.18 -12.27
N ASP A 219 10.03 11.44 -12.83
CA ASP A 219 10.23 10.44 -13.90
C ASP A 219 11.09 9.21 -13.52
N HIS A 220 11.34 8.99 -12.23
CA HIS A 220 11.99 7.80 -11.70
C HIS A 220 11.03 7.04 -10.78
N TRP A 221 11.12 5.71 -10.80
CA TRP A 221 10.52 4.88 -9.77
C TRP A 221 11.42 4.88 -8.55
N VAL A 222 10.97 5.41 -7.43
CA VAL A 222 11.72 5.44 -6.17
C VAL A 222 11.32 4.23 -5.34
N ASP A 223 12.31 3.42 -4.99
CA ASP A 223 12.15 2.27 -4.09
C ASP A 223 12.01 2.73 -2.63
N VAL A 224 11.06 2.13 -1.92
CA VAL A 224 10.79 2.41 -0.50
C VAL A 224 11.20 1.19 0.32
N PRO A 225 12.46 1.16 0.80
CA PRO A 225 12.93 0.03 1.58
C PRO A 225 12.16 -0.05 2.91
N PRO A 226 11.80 -1.26 3.35
CA PRO A 226 11.18 -1.46 4.65
C PRO A 226 12.19 -1.12 5.75
N VAL A 227 11.74 -0.42 6.79
CA VAL A 227 12.59 -0.10 7.94
C VAL A 227 12.06 -0.81 9.18
N GLN A 228 12.92 -1.57 9.85
CA GLN A 228 12.54 -2.41 10.97
C GLN A 228 11.98 -1.57 12.14
N GLY A 229 10.79 -1.93 12.62
CA GLY A 229 10.12 -1.20 13.71
C GLY A 229 9.46 0.11 13.28
N LEU A 230 9.47 0.45 12.00
CA LEU A 230 8.68 1.54 11.43
C LEU A 230 7.37 1.04 10.85
N LEU A 231 6.33 1.86 11.01
CA LEU A 231 5.26 1.91 10.03
C LEU A 231 5.76 2.74 8.84
N SER A 232 5.88 2.15 7.67
CA SER A 232 5.92 2.92 6.42
C SER A 232 4.54 3.54 6.19
N SER A 233 4.17 4.60 6.93
CA SER A 233 2.93 5.32 6.62
C SER A 233 3.07 6.03 5.29
N THR A 234 2.87 5.31 4.19
CA THR A 234 2.69 5.92 2.88
C THR A 234 1.38 6.66 2.87
N LEU A 235 1.43 7.87 3.40
CA LEU A 235 0.47 8.88 3.08
C LEU A 235 0.53 9.13 1.58
N GLU A 236 -0.31 8.46 0.82
CA GLU A 236 -0.89 9.15 -0.33
C GLU A 236 -1.93 10.09 0.25
N ILE A 237 -1.57 11.37 0.46
CA ILE A 237 -2.62 12.38 0.49
C ILE A 237 -3.08 12.50 -0.95
N CYS A 238 -3.97 11.61 -1.38
CA CYS A 238 -4.62 11.77 -2.65
C CYS A 238 -5.58 12.95 -2.48
N SER A 239 -5.05 14.15 -2.71
CA SER A 239 -5.73 15.43 -2.62
C SER A 239 -6.71 15.58 -3.79
N ARG A 240 -7.65 14.65 -3.95
CA ARG A 240 -8.67 14.80 -4.98
C ARG A 240 -9.75 15.81 -4.61
N GLN A 241 -9.75 16.38 -3.40
CA GLN A 241 -10.75 17.38 -3.04
C GLN A 241 -10.33 18.53 -2.11
N LEU A 242 -9.05 18.70 -1.79
CA LEU A 242 -8.57 19.83 -0.96
C LEU A 242 -7.45 20.60 -1.68
N TYR A 243 -7.87 21.59 -2.46
CA TYR A 243 -7.10 22.75 -2.92
C TYR A 243 -5.58 22.54 -3.12
N PHE A 244 -5.17 22.04 -4.30
CA PHE A 244 -3.89 22.30 -4.99
C PHE A 244 -2.55 22.30 -4.20
N ARG A 245 -2.43 21.69 -3.02
CA ARG A 245 -1.19 21.80 -2.19
C ARG A 245 -0.37 20.52 -2.01
N PHE A 246 -0.92 19.34 -2.25
CA PHE A 246 -0.22 18.05 -2.09
C PHE A 246 -0.28 17.22 -3.37
N LEU A 247 0.66 16.29 -3.55
CA LEU A 247 0.77 15.44 -4.73
C LEU A 247 0.10 14.08 -4.48
N SER A 248 -0.68 13.59 -5.44
CA SER A 248 -1.04 12.17 -5.56
C SER A 248 0.04 11.48 -6.39
N THR A 249 0.46 10.30 -5.94
CA THR A 249 1.68 9.65 -6.42
C THR A 249 1.33 8.32 -7.05
N LEU A 250 1.80 8.10 -8.27
CA LEU A 250 1.62 6.80 -8.91
C LEU A 250 2.45 5.75 -8.16
N ILE A 251 1.82 4.65 -7.74
CA ILE A 251 2.46 3.57 -6.98
C ILE A 251 2.38 2.22 -7.72
N ARG A 252 3.34 1.35 -7.41
CA ARG A 252 3.34 -0.07 -7.78
C ARG A 252 4.02 -0.93 -6.71
N LEU A 253 3.74 -2.22 -6.76
CA LEU A 253 4.42 -3.23 -5.94
C LEU A 253 5.14 -4.21 -6.87
N CYS A 254 6.43 -4.41 -6.65
CA CYS A 254 7.31 -5.26 -7.45
C CYS A 254 7.72 -6.51 -6.67
#